data_AF-A0A938IZM4-F1
#
_entry.id   AF-A0A938IZM4-F1
#
_cell.length_a   1.000
_cell.length_b   1.000
_cell.length_c   1.000
_cell.angle_alpha   90.00
_cell.angle_beta   90.00
_cell.angle_gamma   90.00
#
_symmetry.space_group_name_H-M   'P 1'
#
loop_
_entity.id
_entity.type
_entity.pdbx_description
1 polymer ?
#
loop_
_entity_poly.entity_id
_entity_poly.type
_entity_poly.pdbx_seq_one_letter_code
_entity_poly.pdbx_strand_id
1 'polypeptide(L)'
;MVQPSGGPMTVSDLYPSAEVIPVDPDDTPAWLEARRAGIGSSDAPAIVGLDRFQSPFAVWANKVYGSEQDDNPAMRWGRRLESAVADEYADAYDVLLLKPTVMWRSRECPVAQANPDRVIL
;
A
#
# COMPACT_ATOMS: atom_id res chain seq x y z
N MET A 1 -5.23 34.17 16.41
CA MET A 1 -4.45 32.93 16.20
C MET A 1 -5.23 31.81 16.84
N VAL A 2 -6.13 31.17 16.07
CA VAL A 2 -6.92 30.03 16.55
C VAL A 2 -6.07 28.81 16.28
N GLN A 3 -5.62 28.13 17.33
CA GLN A 3 -5.01 26.82 17.17
C GLN A 3 -6.11 25.81 16.87
N PRO A 4 -5.94 24.90 15.89
CA PRO A 4 -6.91 23.84 15.67
C PRO A 4 -6.86 22.89 16.87
N SER A 5 -8.02 22.69 17.49
CA SER A 5 -8.23 21.80 18.63
C SER A 5 -8.39 20.36 18.15
N GLY A 6 -7.30 19.75 17.69
CA GLY A 6 -7.21 18.32 17.39
C GLY A 6 -5.88 17.81 17.89
N GLY A 7 -5.87 16.69 18.63
CA GLY A 7 -4.62 15.98 18.92
C GLY A 7 -3.93 15.56 17.60
N PRO A 8 -2.66 15.09 17.65
CA PRO A 8 -1.99 14.63 16.45
C PRO A 8 -2.84 13.54 15.78
N MET A 9 -3.21 13.76 14.51
CA MET A 9 -3.95 12.79 13.70
C MET A 9 -3.13 11.50 13.64
N THR A 10 -3.75 10.37 13.98
CA THR A 10 -3.08 9.08 13.90
C THR A 10 -3.29 8.45 12.53
N VAL A 11 -2.45 7.48 12.16
CA VAL A 11 -2.58 6.71 10.91
C VAL A 11 -3.97 6.07 10.78
N SER A 12 -4.58 5.70 11.91
CA SER A 12 -5.93 5.12 11.98
C SER A 12 -7.04 6.13 11.66
N ASP A 13 -6.78 7.43 11.80
CA ASP A 13 -7.78 8.49 11.59
C ASP A 13 -7.85 8.95 10.13
N LEU A 14 -6.83 8.65 9.32
CA LEU A 14 -6.71 9.12 7.93
C LEU A 14 -7.79 8.56 7.00
N TYR A 15 -8.18 7.29 7.20
CA TYR A 15 -9.14 6.59 6.35
C TYR A 15 -10.23 5.95 7.21
N PRO A 16 -11.24 6.71 7.66
CA PRO A 16 -12.29 6.20 8.56
C PRO A 16 -13.15 5.11 7.91
N SER A 17 -13.24 5.09 6.57
CA SER A 17 -13.91 4.04 5.78
C SER A 17 -13.09 2.75 5.65
N ALA A 18 -11.88 2.70 6.20
CA ALA A 18 -11.03 1.53 6.21
C ALA A 18 -10.79 1.03 7.64
N GLU A 19 -10.50 -0.27 7.76
CA GLU A 19 -9.91 -0.85 8.96
C GLU A 19 -8.39 -0.95 8.80
N VAL A 20 -7.67 -0.80 9.92
CA VAL A 20 -6.22 -0.90 9.98
C VAL A 20 -5.83 -2.35 10.26
N ILE A 21 -4.98 -2.90 9.40
CA ILE A 21 -4.32 -4.19 9.58
C ILE A 21 -2.87 -3.89 10.01
N PRO A 22 -2.46 -4.29 11.22
CA PRO A 22 -1.16 -3.93 11.80
C PRO A 22 -0.04 -4.80 11.21
N VAL A 23 0.28 -4.55 9.95
CA VAL A 23 1.33 -5.24 9.20
C VAL A 23 2.20 -4.25 8.45
N ASP A 24 3.50 -4.35 8.65
CA ASP A 24 4.49 -3.48 8.02
C ASP A 24 4.66 -3.85 6.54
N PRO A 25 4.50 -2.90 5.59
CA PRO A 25 4.59 -3.16 4.16
C PRO A 25 5.99 -3.40 3.60
N ASP A 26 7.05 -3.45 4.41
CA ASP A 26 8.44 -3.69 3.96
C ASP A 26 8.74 -5.15 3.53
N ASP A 27 7.90 -5.72 2.65
CA ASP A 27 8.07 -7.06 2.03
C ASP A 27 8.28 -8.21 3.04
N THR A 28 7.78 -8.06 4.26
CA THR A 28 7.92 -9.09 5.30
C THR A 28 7.07 -10.32 4.98
N PRO A 29 7.42 -11.53 5.46
CA PRO A 29 6.57 -12.71 5.30
C PRO A 29 5.14 -12.51 5.85
N ALA A 30 5.00 -11.74 6.93
CA ALA A 30 3.70 -11.39 7.50
C ALA A 30 2.87 -10.52 6.55
N TRP A 31 3.52 -9.56 5.86
CA TRP A 31 2.87 -8.73 4.85
C TRP A 31 2.49 -9.53 3.60
N LEU A 32 3.38 -10.37 3.10
CA LEU A 32 3.09 -11.24 1.97
C LEU A 32 1.87 -12.14 2.24
N GLU A 33 1.76 -12.67 3.45
CA GLU A 33 0.60 -13.46 3.86
C GLU A 33 -0.66 -12.59 3.99
N ALA A 34 -0.58 -11.42 4.63
CA ALA A 34 -1.71 -10.50 4.76
C ALA A 34 -2.26 -10.07 3.39
N ARG A 35 -1.39 -9.87 2.39
CA ARG A 35 -1.78 -9.52 1.02
C ARG A 35 -2.59 -10.61 0.33
N ARG A 36 -2.51 -11.87 0.75
CA ARG A 36 -3.29 -12.96 0.16
C ARG A 36 -4.77 -12.88 0.55
N ALA A 37 -5.09 -12.21 1.65
CA ALA A 37 -6.46 -12.10 2.17
C ALA A 37 -7.34 -11.07 1.43
N GLY A 38 -6.83 -10.44 0.36
CA GLY A 38 -7.57 -9.45 -0.42
C GLY A 38 -6.90 -9.10 -1.75
N ILE A 39 -7.52 -8.18 -2.47
CA ILE A 39 -7.14 -7.66 -3.77
C ILE A 39 -6.53 -6.27 -3.56
N GLY A 40 -5.26 -6.14 -3.94
CA GLY A 40 -4.52 -4.88 -3.89
C GLY A 40 -4.58 -4.10 -5.20
N SER A 41 -4.04 -2.87 -5.17
CA SER A 41 -3.89 -2.02 -6.35
C SER A 41 -3.07 -2.66 -7.47
N SER A 42 -2.11 -3.52 -7.13
CA SER A 42 -1.31 -4.29 -8.11
C SER A 42 -2.10 -5.42 -8.78
N ASP A 43 -3.13 -5.95 -8.12
CA ASP A 43 -3.92 -7.07 -8.65
C ASP A 43 -5.06 -6.59 -9.56
N ALA A 44 -5.62 -5.42 -9.25
CA ALA A 44 -6.82 -4.90 -9.91
C ALA A 44 -6.69 -4.78 -11.44
N PRO A 45 -5.59 -4.24 -12.02
CA PRO A 45 -5.43 -4.14 -13.47
C PRO A 45 -5.45 -5.51 -14.16
N ALA A 46 -4.82 -6.52 -13.56
CA ALA A 46 -4.79 -7.87 -14.11
C ALA A 46 -6.16 -8.54 -14.06
N ILE A 47 -6.92 -8.34 -12.98
CA ILE A 47 -8.29 -8.87 -12.84
C ILE A 47 -9.23 -8.33 -13.92
N VAL A 48 -9.13 -7.04 -14.24
CA VAL A 48 -9.98 -6.39 -15.25
C VAL A 48 -9.43 -6.50 -16.68
N GLY A 49 -8.30 -7.20 -16.88
CA GLY A 49 -7.71 -7.43 -18.20
C GLY A 49 -6.97 -6.24 -18.81
N LEU A 50 -6.52 -5.29 -17.98
CA LEU A 50 -5.75 -4.11 -18.39
C LEU A 50 -4.24 -4.23 -18.10
N ASP A 51 -3.80 -5.34 -17.52
CA ASP A 51 -2.39 -5.62 -17.27
C ASP A 51 -1.77 -6.43 -18.41
N ARG A 52 -0.57 -6.03 -18.84
CA ARG A 52 0.23 -6.74 -19.86
C ARG A 52 1.21 -7.76 -19.27
N PHE A 53 1.44 -7.71 -17.96
CA PHE A 53 2.41 -8.53 -17.24
C PHE A 53 1.77 -9.68 -16.47
N GLN A 54 0.54 -9.50 -15.99
CA GLN A 54 -0.17 -10.50 -15.19
C GLN A 54 -1.55 -10.79 -15.77
N SER A 55 -2.00 -12.05 -15.65
CA SER A 55 -3.35 -12.47 -16.02
C SER A 55 -4.24 -12.65 -14.77
N PRO A 56 -5.58 -12.65 -14.92
CA PRO A 56 -6.48 -12.96 -13.81
C PRO A 56 -6.16 -14.31 -13.14
N PHE A 57 -5.74 -15.30 -13.94
CA PHE A 57 -5.33 -16.61 -13.43
C PHE A 57 -4.05 -16.53 -12.58
N ALA A 58 -3.06 -15.74 -13.00
CA ALA A 58 -1.84 -15.54 -12.24
C ALA A 58 -2.11 -14.86 -10.88
N VAL A 59 -3.03 -13.88 -10.85
CA VAL A 59 -3.50 -13.26 -9.61
C VAL A 59 -4.15 -14.32 -8.70
N TRP A 60 -5.11 -15.09 -9.22
CA TRP A 60 -5.76 -16.16 -8.46
C TRP A 60 -4.75 -17.17 -7.89
N ALA A 61 -3.81 -17.63 -8.71
CA ALA A 61 -2.79 -18.59 -8.30
C ALA A 61 -1.91 -18.02 -7.18
N ASN A 62 -1.51 -16.75 -7.27
CA ASN A 62 -0.76 -16.06 -6.22
C ASN A 62 -1.56 -15.99 -4.91
N LYS A 63 -2.85 -15.62 -4.96
CA LYS A 63 -3.68 -15.57 -3.74
C LYS A 63 -3.83 -16.95 -3.09
N VAL A 64 -4.06 -17.99 -3.89
CA VAL A 64 -4.34 -19.35 -3.39
C VAL A 64 -3.08 -20.06 -2.93
N TYR A 65 -2.00 -20.02 -3.72
CA TYR A 65 -0.80 -20.82 -3.48
C TYR A 65 0.39 -20.03 -2.97
N GLY A 66 0.30 -18.69 -2.98
CA GLY A 66 1.45 -17.80 -2.78
C GLY A 66 2.24 -17.61 -4.09
N SER A 67 3.17 -16.66 -4.07
CA SER A 67 4.14 -16.47 -5.14
C SER A 67 5.55 -16.40 -4.58
N GLU A 68 6.46 -17.15 -5.19
CA GLU A 68 7.89 -16.89 -5.08
C GLU A 68 8.27 -16.01 -6.26
N GLN A 69 8.13 -14.69 -6.09
CA GLN A 69 8.60 -13.73 -7.08
C GLN A 69 10.03 -13.35 -6.77
N ASP A 70 10.94 -13.69 -7.69
CA ASP A 70 12.34 -13.27 -7.57
C ASP A 70 12.46 -11.73 -7.64
N ASP A 71 13.31 -11.21 -6.78
CA ASP A 71 13.63 -9.78 -6.74
C ASP A 71 14.34 -9.36 -8.04
N ASN A 72 13.73 -8.43 -8.78
CA ASN A 72 14.25 -7.96 -10.05
C ASN A 72 14.86 -6.54 -9.92
N PRO A 73 15.63 -6.07 -10.93
CA PRO A 73 16.23 -4.75 -10.87
C PRO A 73 15.24 -3.61 -10.65
N ALA A 74 14.04 -3.68 -11.22
CA ALA A 74 13.02 -2.64 -11.06
C ALA A 74 12.50 -2.58 -9.61
N MET A 75 12.23 -3.73 -8.98
CA MET A 75 11.85 -3.81 -7.57
C MET A 75 12.95 -3.29 -6.64
N ARG A 76 14.22 -3.65 -6.90
CA ARG A 76 15.37 -3.13 -6.14
C ARG A 76 15.53 -1.62 -6.25
N TRP A 77 15.41 -1.08 -7.46
CA TRP A 77 15.53 0.37 -7.67
C TRP A 77 14.33 1.12 -7.12
N GLY A 78 13.12 0.56 -7.19
CA GLY A 78 11.92 1.11 -6.56
C GLY A 78 12.14 1.36 -5.07
N ARG A 79 12.51 0.31 -4.32
CA ARG A 79 12.80 0.42 -2.87
C ARG A 79 13.88 1.44 -2.52
N ARG A 80 14.92 1.56 -3.36
CA ARG A 80 16.02 2.52 -3.14
C ARG A 80 15.61 3.96 -3.40
N LEU A 81 14.75 4.19 -4.38
CA LEU A 81 14.39 5.53 -4.85
C LEU A 81 13.13 6.07 -4.16
N GLU A 82 12.31 5.21 -3.56
CA GLU A 82 11.03 5.59 -2.95
C GLU A 82 11.18 6.76 -1.95
N SER A 83 12.14 6.70 -1.03
CA SER A 83 12.36 7.78 -0.07
C SER A 83 12.79 9.09 -0.73
N ALA A 84 13.71 9.03 -1.68
CA ALA A 84 14.18 10.23 -2.39
C ALA A 84 13.05 10.91 -3.18
N VAL A 85 12.17 10.12 -3.81
CA VAL A 85 10.99 10.64 -4.52
C VAL A 85 9.98 11.24 -3.55
N ALA A 86 9.77 10.62 -2.38
CA ALA A 86 8.89 11.16 -1.35
C ALA A 86 9.40 12.49 -0.78
N ASP A 87 10.70 12.60 -0.51
CA ASP A 87 11.30 13.83 0.02
C ASP A 87 11.17 14.99 -0.98
N GLU A 88 11.48 14.75 -2.26
CA GLU A 88 11.27 15.74 -3.33
C GLU A 88 9.79 16.15 -3.46
N TYR A 89 8.85 15.21 -3.32
CA TYR A 89 7.42 15.53 -3.34
C TYR A 89 7.01 16.40 -2.14
N ALA A 90 7.51 16.09 -0.94
CA ALA A 90 7.25 16.89 0.25
C ALA A 90 7.75 18.34 0.07
N ASP A 91 8.97 18.50 -0.44
CA ASP A 91 9.58 19.81 -0.68
C ASP A 91 8.86 20.60 -1.79
N ALA A 92 8.52 19.95 -2.91
CA ALA A 92 7.89 20.59 -4.06
C ALA A 92 6.48 21.12 -3.77
N TYR A 93 5.75 20.47 -2.87
CA TYR A 93 4.37 20.80 -2.55
C TYR A 93 4.18 21.40 -1.15
N ASP A 94 5.25 21.56 -0.37
CA ASP A 94 5.23 22.04 1.02
C ASP A 94 4.24 21.24 1.90
N VAL A 95 4.36 19.90 1.84
CA VAL A 95 3.48 18.96 2.57
C VAL A 95 4.26 18.04 3.49
N LEU A 96 3.65 17.67 4.61
CA LEU A 96 4.19 16.64 5.48
C LEU A 96 3.74 15.25 4.99
N LEU A 97 4.72 14.37 4.72
CA LEU A 97 4.46 12.99 4.36
C LEU A 97 4.76 12.05 5.52
N LEU A 98 3.93 11.03 5.67
CA LEU A 98 4.13 9.93 6.60
C LEU A 98 4.24 8.62 5.81
N LYS A 99 5.24 7.79 6.13
CA LYS A 99 5.30 6.39 5.66
C LYS A 99 4.44 5.53 6.58
N PRO A 100 3.35 4.91 6.08
CA PRO A 100 2.52 4.04 6.90
C PRO A 100 3.23 2.73 7.23
N THR A 101 3.10 2.26 8.47
CA THR A 101 3.56 0.93 8.91
C THR A 101 2.40 -0.07 9.04
N VAL A 102 1.31 0.20 8.30
CA VAL A 102 0.07 -0.56 8.35
C VAL A 102 -0.48 -0.78 6.94
N MET A 103 -1.38 -1.74 6.82
CA MET A 103 -2.24 -1.93 5.65
C MET A 103 -3.66 -1.47 5.97
N TRP A 104 -4.36 -0.92 4.99
CA TRP A 104 -5.77 -0.60 5.11
C TRP A 104 -6.63 -1.58 4.31
N ARG A 105 -7.76 -1.96 4.87
CA ARG A 105 -8.80 -2.72 4.16
C ARG A 105 -10.11 -1.94 4.18
N SER A 106 -10.77 -1.87 3.03
CA SER A 106 -12.04 -1.15 2.93
C SER A 106 -13.12 -1.84 3.76
N ARG A 107 -13.87 -1.07 4.56
CA ARG A 107 -15.03 -1.58 5.31
C ARG A 107 -16.22 -1.88 4.39
N GLU A 108 -16.36 -1.12 3.30
CA GLU A 108 -17.45 -1.27 2.33
C GLU A 108 -17.20 -2.41 1.34
N CYS A 109 -15.93 -2.64 1.01
CA CYS A 109 -15.50 -3.73 0.13
C CYS A 109 -14.35 -4.49 0.82
N PRO A 110 -14.65 -5.46 1.71
CA PRO A 110 -13.63 -6.15 2.51
C PRO A 110 -12.59 -6.93 1.69
N VAL A 111 -12.86 -7.19 0.41
CA VAL A 111 -11.86 -7.77 -0.50
C VAL A 111 -10.85 -6.74 -0.98
N ALA A 112 -11.10 -5.44 -0.89
CA ALA A 112 -10.19 -4.39 -1.33
C ALA A 112 -9.25 -3.95 -0.19
N GLN A 113 -7.96 -3.93 -0.47
CA GLN A 113 -6.92 -3.50 0.48
C GLN A 113 -5.83 -2.67 -0.20
N ALA A 114 -5.16 -1.83 0.57
CA ALA A 114 -4.12 -0.94 0.06
C ALA A 114 -2.99 -0.72 1.06
N ASN A 115 -1.79 -0.53 0.52
CA ASN A 115 -0.62 0.01 1.19
C ASN A 115 -0.12 1.21 0.37
N PRO A 116 -0.61 2.43 0.66
CA PRO A 116 -0.01 3.65 0.12
C PRO A 116 1.45 3.78 0.55
N ASP A 117 2.33 4.22 -0.36
CA ASP A 117 3.74 4.44 -0.04
C ASP A 117 3.91 5.59 0.96
N ARG A 118 3.12 6.66 0.78
CA ARG A 118 3.06 7.84 1.66
C ARG A 118 1.62 8.32 1.82
N VAL A 119 1.36 8.98 2.93
CA VAL A 119 0.11 9.72 3.20
C VAL A 119 0.44 11.16 3.58
N ILE A 120 -0.36 12.10 3.10
CA ILE A 120 -0.24 13.53 3.42
C ILE A 120 -0.94 13.78 4.76
N LEU A 121 -0.28 14.53 5.65
CA LEU A 121 -0.82 14.96 6.95
C LEU A 121 -1.36 16.41 6.90
#